data_AF-A0A7Y0ACT3-F1
#
_entry.id   AF-A0A7Y0ACT3-F1
#
_cell.length_a   1.000
_cell.length_b   1.000
_cell.length_c   1.000
_cell.angle_alpha   90.00
_cell.angle_beta   90.00
_cell.angle_gamma   90.00
#
_symmetry.space_group_name_H-M   'P 1'
#
loop_
_entity.id
_entity.type
_entity.pdbx_description
1 polymer ?
#
loop_
_entity_poly.entity_id
_entity_poly.type
_entity_poly.pdbx_seq_one_letter_code
_entity_poly.pdbx_strand_id
1 'polypeptide(L)'
;MTDAEYQFNIQQFRRRHWLHYAGQGLLMGATLLAVRSQLAGPAEEVPHLATGTNMLALLGAIPLVSLMLYVLSRAIRPNLRRPYAENMRLYQSRLVMRNSLLALLGLPVLAWYLLRPQPLTLVGYAALLLALAWLTVPTAKTYQRWLLS
;
A
#
# COMPACT_ATOMS: atom_id res chain seq x y z
N MET A 1 11.54 -2.13 30.06
CA MET A 1 11.77 -1.40 28.80
C MET A 1 12.02 0.04 29.15
N THR A 2 13.04 0.64 28.57
CA THR A 2 13.34 2.06 28.81
C THR A 2 12.54 2.94 27.85
N ASP A 3 12.31 4.20 28.23
CA ASP A 3 11.65 5.16 27.32
C ASP A 3 12.45 5.37 26.03
N ALA A 4 13.78 5.21 26.08
CA ALA A 4 14.65 5.29 24.92
C ALA A 4 14.39 4.17 23.90
N GLU A 5 14.25 2.91 24.37
CA GLU A 5 13.91 1.77 23.52
C GLU A 5 12.53 1.95 22.87
N TYR A 6 11.56 2.50 23.63
CA TYR A 6 10.24 2.78 23.10
C TYR A 6 10.29 3.76 21.93
N GLN A 7 10.91 4.92 22.13
CA GLN A 7 10.98 5.97 21.11
C GLN A 7 11.76 5.54 19.88
N PHE A 8 12.86 4.80 20.07
CA PHE A 8 13.63 4.23 18.97
C PHE A 8 12.77 3.34 18.07
N ASN A 9 11.96 2.46 18.67
CA ASN A 9 11.09 1.59 17.89
C ASN A 9 9.98 2.35 17.15
N ILE A 10 9.40 3.40 17.75
CA ILE A 10 8.40 4.25 17.08
C ILE A 10 9.02 4.96 15.87
N GLN A 11 10.27 5.43 15.96
CA GLN A 11 10.98 6.00 14.81
C GLN A 11 11.22 4.94 13.73
N GLN A 12 11.59 3.72 14.11
CA GLN A 12 11.76 2.62 13.16
C GLN A 12 10.47 2.31 12.40
N PHE A 13 9.31 2.36 13.07
CA PHE A 13 8.01 2.20 12.43
C PHE A 13 7.70 3.30 11.42
N ARG A 14 8.00 4.56 11.75
CA ARG A 14 7.82 5.67 10.79
C ARG A 14 8.72 5.48 9.58
N ARG A 15 9.99 5.15 9.77
CA ARG A 15 10.94 4.91 8.67
C ARG A 15 10.45 3.78 7.76
N ARG A 16 10.05 2.65 8.34
CA ARG A 16 9.51 1.50 7.57
C ARG A 16 8.22 1.86 6.84
N HIS A 17 7.34 2.62 7.46
CA HIS A 17 6.10 3.10 6.85
C HIS A 17 6.37 3.97 5.61
N TRP A 18 7.28 4.95 5.72
CA TRP A 18 7.69 5.78 4.58
C TRP A 18 8.34 4.95 3.47
N LEU A 19 9.25 4.05 3.82
CA LEU A 19 9.89 3.14 2.86
C LEU A 19 8.87 2.23 2.16
N HIS A 20 7.84 1.78 2.87
CA HIS A 20 6.77 0.96 2.31
C HIS A 20 5.97 1.73 1.25
N TYR A 21 5.52 2.94 1.55
CA TYR A 21 4.80 3.77 0.58
C TYR A 21 5.66 4.13 -0.64
N ALA A 22 6.94 4.47 -0.41
CA ALA A 22 7.89 4.74 -1.49
C ALA A 22 8.11 3.51 -2.36
N GLY A 23 8.43 2.35 -1.75
CA GLY A 23 8.69 1.11 -2.47
C GLY A 23 7.46 0.60 -3.22
N GLN A 24 6.28 0.63 -2.60
CA GLN A 24 5.04 0.23 -3.25
C GLN A 24 4.65 1.19 -4.38
N GLY A 25 4.81 2.50 -4.17
CA GLY A 25 4.59 3.51 -5.21
C GLY A 25 5.48 3.30 -6.42
N LEU A 26 6.78 3.05 -6.20
CA LEU A 26 7.74 2.74 -7.25
C LEU A 26 7.42 1.42 -7.97
N LEU A 27 7.08 0.36 -7.24
CA LEU A 27 6.71 -0.93 -7.83
C LEU A 27 5.46 -0.79 -8.72
N MET A 28 4.41 -0.16 -8.21
CA MET A 28 3.17 0.05 -8.96
C MET A 28 3.37 1.00 -10.15
N GLY A 29 4.15 2.06 -9.99
CA GLY A 29 4.49 2.99 -11.07
C GLY A 29 5.35 2.34 -12.17
N ALA A 30 6.39 1.59 -11.79
CA ALA A 30 7.29 0.91 -12.72
C ALA A 30 6.56 -0.20 -13.49
N THR A 31 5.74 -1.00 -12.81
CA THR A 31 4.91 -2.03 -13.47
C THR A 31 3.94 -1.39 -14.46
N LEU A 32 3.31 -0.27 -14.11
CA LEU A 32 2.44 0.47 -15.02
C LEU A 32 3.18 0.98 -16.27
N LEU A 33 4.37 1.57 -16.08
CA LEU A 33 5.17 2.09 -17.19
C LEU A 33 5.64 0.96 -18.12
N ALA A 34 6.04 -0.18 -17.56
CA ALA A 34 6.42 -1.36 -18.32
C ALA A 34 5.24 -1.93 -19.14
N VAL A 35 4.05 -2.04 -18.53
CA VAL A 35 2.82 -2.44 -19.22
C VAL A 35 2.50 -1.46 -20.34
N ARG A 36 2.59 -0.15 -20.09
CA ARG A 36 2.34 0.88 -21.10
C ARG A 36 3.34 0.82 -22.26
N SER A 37 4.63 0.60 -22.01
CA SER A 37 5.62 0.46 -23.08
C SER A 37 5.36 -0.73 -23.98
N GLN A 38 4.79 -1.82 -23.44
CA GLN A 38 4.37 -2.97 -24.24
C GLN A 38 3.14 -2.68 -25.09
N LEU A 39 2.25 -1.78 -24.63
CA LEU A 39 1.07 -1.34 -25.38
C LEU A 39 1.39 -0.32 -26.49
N ALA A 40 2.57 0.32 -26.46
CA ALA A 40 2.96 1.39 -27.38
C ALA A 40 3.92 0.93 -28.51
N GLY A 41 4.06 -0.38 -28.75
CA GLY A 41 4.94 -0.95 -29.77
C GLY A 41 4.53 -0.64 -31.23
N PRO A 42 5.44 -0.79 -32.21
CA PRO A 42 5.34 -0.20 -33.55
C PRO A 42 4.40 -0.92 -34.54
N ALA A 43 3.42 -1.67 -34.08
CA ALA A 43 2.46 -2.36 -34.94
C ALA A 43 1.04 -2.15 -34.41
N GLU A 44 0.16 -1.64 -35.26
CA GLU A 44 -1.31 -1.67 -35.12
C GLU A 44 -1.84 -3.11 -35.15
N GLU A 45 -1.36 -3.97 -34.26
CA GLU A 45 -2.05 -5.21 -33.92
C GLU A 45 -2.73 -4.96 -32.58
N VAL A 46 -4.06 -4.87 -32.63
CA VAL A 46 -4.97 -4.68 -31.50
C VAL A 46 -4.37 -5.30 -30.24
N PRO A 47 -4.04 -4.50 -29.21
CA PRO A 47 -3.29 -5.01 -28.09
C PRO A 47 -4.09 -6.14 -27.44
N HIS A 48 -3.57 -7.37 -27.46
CA HIS A 48 -4.23 -8.52 -26.85
C HIS A 48 -4.46 -8.36 -25.33
N LEU A 49 -3.87 -7.34 -24.69
CA LEU A 49 -4.19 -6.90 -23.33
C LEU A 49 -5.46 -6.02 -23.21
N ALA A 50 -5.99 -5.54 -24.33
CA ALA A 50 -7.35 -5.02 -24.44
C ALA A 50 -8.40 -6.15 -24.58
N THR A 51 -8.02 -7.41 -24.31
CA THR A 51 -9.02 -8.41 -23.96
C THR A 51 -9.60 -8.00 -22.61
N GLY A 52 -10.85 -7.53 -22.61
CA GLY A 52 -11.57 -7.09 -21.40
C GLY A 52 -11.45 -8.08 -20.23
N THR A 53 -11.18 -9.36 -20.50
CA THR A 53 -10.87 -10.41 -19.53
C THR A 53 -9.73 -10.06 -18.56
N ASN A 54 -8.61 -9.51 -19.02
CA ASN A 54 -7.48 -9.20 -18.12
C ASN A 54 -7.78 -7.97 -17.25
N MET A 55 -8.46 -6.96 -17.80
CA MET A 55 -8.93 -5.81 -17.03
C MET A 55 -10.00 -6.21 -16.02
N LEU A 56 -10.94 -7.10 -16.38
CA LEU A 56 -11.97 -7.63 -15.49
C LEU A 56 -11.36 -8.49 -14.38
N ALA A 57 -10.37 -9.33 -14.70
CA ALA A 57 -9.65 -10.11 -13.70
C ALA A 57 -8.92 -9.20 -12.71
N LEU A 58 -8.26 -8.13 -13.19
CA LEU A 58 -7.64 -7.13 -12.32
C LEU A 58 -8.68 -6.40 -11.46
N LEU A 59 -9.79 -5.97 -12.06
CA LEU A 59 -10.88 -5.26 -11.39
C LEU A 59 -11.56 -6.13 -10.32
N GLY A 60 -11.63 -7.45 -10.53
CA GLY A 60 -12.11 -8.42 -9.54
C GLY A 60 -11.08 -8.80 -8.48
N ALA A 61 -9.78 -8.85 -8.83
CA ALA A 61 -8.72 -9.17 -7.89
C ALA A 61 -8.51 -8.07 -6.85
N ILE A 62 -8.64 -6.79 -7.22
CA ILE A 62 -8.49 -5.65 -6.31
C ILE A 62 -9.42 -5.72 -5.09
N PRO A 63 -10.76 -5.85 -5.23
CA PRO A 63 -11.66 -5.95 -4.09
C PRO A 63 -11.44 -7.23 -3.29
N LEU A 64 -11.08 -8.35 -3.94
CA LEU A 64 -10.80 -9.60 -3.24
C LEU A 64 -9.56 -9.49 -2.35
N VAL A 65 -8.45 -8.97 -2.90
CA VAL A 65 -7.21 -8.72 -2.15
C VAL A 65 -7.45 -7.67 -1.05
N SER A 66 -8.23 -6.64 -1.35
CA SER A 66 -8.59 -5.61 -0.36
C SER A 66 -9.42 -6.21 0.79
N LEU A 67 -10.40 -7.05 0.48
CA LEU A 67 -11.20 -7.71 1.51
C LEU A 67 -10.35 -8.64 2.37
N MET A 68 -9.48 -9.44 1.74
CA MET A 68 -8.59 -10.36 2.45
C MET A 68 -7.64 -9.62 3.39
N LEU A 69 -6.97 -8.57 2.90
CA LEU A 69 -6.09 -7.74 3.72
C LEU A 69 -6.87 -7.03 4.83
N TYR A 70 -8.11 -6.58 4.57
CA TYR A 70 -8.95 -5.95 5.58
C TYR A 70 -9.29 -6.91 6.71
N VAL A 71 -9.77 -8.13 6.38
CA VAL A 71 -10.07 -9.18 7.36
C VAL A 71 -8.83 -9.53 8.18
N LEU A 72 -7.69 -9.73 7.51
CA LEU A 72 -6.44 -10.12 8.16
C LEU A 72 -5.92 -9.01 9.08
N SER A 73 -6.02 -7.74 8.66
CA SER A 73 -5.65 -6.59 9.48
C SER A 73 -6.53 -6.43 10.73
N ARG A 74 -7.78 -6.90 10.68
CA ARG A 74 -8.75 -6.88 11.78
C ARG A 74 -8.61 -8.07 12.70
N ALA A 75 -8.12 -9.21 12.19
CA ALA A 75 -7.83 -10.40 12.98
C ALA A 75 -6.60 -10.22 13.90
N ILE A 76 -5.67 -9.32 13.56
CA ILE A 76 -4.50 -9.02 14.40
C ILE A 76 -4.91 -8.19 15.63
N ARG A 77 -5.13 -8.90 16.74
CA ARG A 77 -5.42 -8.31 18.06
C ARG A 77 -4.17 -8.28 18.95
N PRO A 78 -4.04 -7.28 19.84
CA PRO A 78 -2.98 -7.28 20.82
C PRO A 78 -3.20 -8.42 21.84
N ASN A 79 -2.12 -8.92 22.44
CA ASN A 79 -2.22 -9.80 23.61
C ASN A 79 -1.22 -9.35 24.67
N LEU A 80 -1.73 -8.80 25.78
CA LEU A 80 -0.90 -8.28 26.87
C LEU A 80 -0.09 -9.36 27.58
N ARG A 81 -0.46 -10.64 27.44
CA ARG A 81 0.31 -11.77 27.97
C ARG A 81 1.54 -12.12 27.13
N ARG A 82 1.61 -11.63 25.87
CA ARG A 82 2.74 -11.88 24.97
C ARG A 82 3.89 -10.91 25.25
N PRO A 83 5.14 -11.35 25.03
CA PRO A 83 6.29 -10.47 25.13
C PRO A 83 6.14 -9.27 24.18
N TYR A 84 6.59 -8.11 24.66
CA TYR A 84 6.48 -6.85 23.95
C TYR A 84 7.03 -6.90 22.52
N ALA A 85 8.20 -7.52 22.32
CA ALA A 85 8.81 -7.66 21.00
C ALA A 85 7.91 -8.40 19.99
N GLU A 86 7.09 -9.33 20.46
CA GLU A 86 6.16 -10.07 19.62
C GLU A 86 4.92 -9.24 19.26
N ASN A 87 4.33 -8.55 20.24
CA ASN A 87 3.26 -7.58 19.98
C ASN A 87 3.69 -6.48 19.00
N MET A 88 4.98 -6.11 19.06
CA MET A 88 5.58 -5.15 18.16
C MET A 88 5.63 -5.65 16.72
N ARG A 89 6.06 -6.90 16.51
CA ARG A 89 6.06 -7.54 15.19
C ARG A 89 4.65 -7.64 14.62
N LEU A 90 3.67 -8.02 15.46
CA LEU A 90 2.27 -8.09 15.07
C LEU A 90 1.71 -6.72 14.65
N TYR A 91 2.00 -5.67 15.42
CA TYR A 91 1.62 -4.31 15.06
C TYR A 91 2.24 -3.89 13.72
N GLN A 92 3.51 -4.23 13.49
CA GLN A 92 4.18 -3.95 12.24
C GLN A 92 3.52 -4.68 11.05
N SER A 93 3.21 -5.97 11.19
CA SER A 93 2.49 -6.73 10.16
C SER A 93 1.14 -6.09 9.83
N ARG A 94 0.41 -5.64 10.86
CA ARG A 94 -0.85 -4.91 10.70
C ARG A 94 -0.65 -3.58 9.96
N LEU A 95 0.39 -2.82 10.29
CA LEU A 95 0.74 -1.59 9.58
C LEU A 95 1.05 -1.85 8.10
N VAL A 96 1.83 -2.88 7.79
CA VAL A 96 2.14 -3.26 6.40
C VAL A 96 0.85 -3.59 5.64
N MET A 97 -0.02 -4.44 6.20
CA MET A 97 -1.30 -4.79 5.58
C MET A 97 -2.19 -3.56 5.34
N ARG A 98 -2.29 -2.67 6.32
CA ARG A 98 -3.08 -1.44 6.20
C ARG A 98 -2.50 -0.49 5.14
N ASN A 99 -1.19 -0.33 5.09
CA ASN A 99 -0.56 0.55 4.10
C ASN A 99 -0.74 -0.03 2.70
N SER A 100 -0.60 -1.35 2.53
CA SER A 100 -0.88 -2.03 1.27
C SER A 100 -2.32 -1.81 0.80
N LEU A 101 -3.30 -1.94 1.71
CA LEU A 101 -4.71 -1.63 1.43
C LEU A 101 -4.92 -0.21 0.92
N LEU A 102 -4.32 0.77 1.61
CA LEU A 102 -4.50 2.16 1.26
C LEU A 102 -3.81 2.50 -0.06
N ALA A 103 -2.65 1.92 -0.33
CA ALA A 103 -1.97 2.13 -1.60
C ALA A 103 -2.71 1.48 -2.79
N LEU A 104 -3.54 0.45 -2.58
CA LEU A 104 -4.45 -0.06 -3.62
C LEU A 104 -5.48 0.98 -4.08
N LEU A 105 -5.80 2.00 -3.25
CA LEU A 105 -6.65 3.12 -3.67
C LEU A 105 -6.03 3.96 -4.78
N GLY A 106 -4.72 3.83 -5.02
CA GLY A 106 -4.05 4.46 -6.15
C GLY A 106 -4.25 3.72 -7.48
N LEU A 107 -4.71 2.46 -7.48
CA LEU A 107 -4.91 1.67 -8.71
C LEU A 107 -5.90 2.30 -9.69
N PRO A 108 -7.06 2.84 -9.28
CA PRO A 108 -7.96 3.54 -10.20
C PRO A 108 -7.29 4.71 -10.93
N VAL A 109 -6.42 5.46 -10.24
CA VAL A 109 -5.67 6.58 -10.83
C VAL A 109 -4.65 6.07 -11.86
N LEU A 110 -3.97 4.96 -11.56
CA LEU A 110 -3.04 4.32 -12.49
C LEU A 110 -3.77 3.70 -13.69
N ALA A 111 -4.93 3.08 -13.48
CA ALA A 111 -5.76 2.55 -14.54
C ALA A 111 -6.24 3.67 -15.48
N TRP A 112 -6.60 4.84 -14.92
CA TRP A 112 -6.94 6.02 -15.71
C TRP A 112 -5.76 6.49 -16.58
N TYR A 113 -4.52 6.46 -16.06
CA TYR A 113 -3.33 6.80 -16.85
C TYR A 113 -3.08 5.84 -18.02
N LEU A 114 -3.38 4.55 -17.88
CA LEU A 114 -3.29 3.61 -19.01
C LEU A 114 -4.25 3.97 -20.14
N LEU A 115 -5.47 4.40 -19.79
CA LEU A 115 -6.49 4.81 -20.76
C LEU A 115 -6.20 6.17 -21.39
N ARG A 116 -5.74 7.12 -20.58
CA ARG A 116 -5.43 8.50 -21.01
C ARG A 116 -4.11 8.94 -20.39
N PRO A 117 -2.99 8.74 -21.11
CA PRO A 117 -1.67 9.03 -20.55
C PRO A 117 -1.44 10.54 -20.45
N GLN A 118 -1.59 11.07 -19.24
CA GLN A 118 -1.27 12.45 -18.91
C GLN A 118 -0.21 12.46 -17.81
N PRO A 119 0.87 13.25 -17.92
CA PRO A 119 1.89 13.30 -16.87
C PRO A 119 1.32 13.73 -15.52
N LEU A 120 0.28 14.57 -15.54
CA LEU A 120 -0.42 15.04 -14.34
C LEU A 120 -1.08 13.91 -13.55
N THR A 121 -1.48 12.79 -14.15
CA THR A 121 -2.11 11.68 -13.40
C THR A 121 -1.05 10.91 -12.61
N LEU A 122 0.19 10.81 -13.08
CA LEU A 122 1.31 10.25 -12.31
C LEU A 122 1.68 11.15 -11.14
N VAL A 123 1.70 12.47 -11.36
CA VAL A 123 1.88 13.45 -10.28
C VAL A 123 0.75 13.34 -9.25
N GLY A 124 -0.50 13.23 -9.71
CA GLY A 124 -1.66 13.03 -8.85
C GLY A 124 -1.59 11.73 -8.04
N TYR A 125 -1.14 10.64 -8.66
CA TYR A 125 -0.90 9.37 -7.97
C TYR A 125 0.19 9.50 -6.89
N ALA A 126 1.32 10.14 -7.22
CA ALA A 126 2.40 10.36 -6.26
C ALA A 126 1.93 11.24 -5.08
N ALA A 127 1.16 12.31 -5.37
CA ALA A 127 0.57 13.17 -4.36
C ALA A 127 -0.43 12.42 -3.47
N LEU A 128 -1.28 11.55 -4.06
CA LEU A 128 -2.20 10.70 -3.31
C LEU A 128 -1.46 9.77 -2.35
N LEU A 129 -0.41 9.09 -2.82
CA LEU A 129 0.39 8.21 -1.96
C LEU A 129 1.08 8.99 -0.84
N LEU A 130 1.61 10.17 -1.13
CA LEU A 130 2.24 11.02 -0.13
C LEU A 130 1.23 11.51 0.92
N ALA A 131 0.04 11.91 0.50
CA ALA A 131 -1.04 12.30 1.40
C ALA A 131 -1.49 11.11 2.28
N LEU A 132 -1.64 9.92 1.70
CA LEU A 132 -2.00 8.71 2.45
C LEU A 132 -0.90 8.31 3.44
N ALA A 133 0.37 8.37 3.04
CA ALA A 133 1.49 8.15 3.95
C ALA A 133 1.43 9.15 5.11
N TRP A 134 1.29 10.44 4.81
CA TRP A 134 1.23 11.51 5.82
C TRP A 134 0.08 11.32 6.82
N LEU A 135 -1.13 11.05 6.33
CA LEU A 135 -2.33 10.86 7.15
C LEU A 135 -2.26 9.60 8.03
N THR A 136 -1.43 8.64 7.67
CA THR A 136 -1.39 7.33 8.33
C THR A 136 -0.08 7.01 9.02
N VAL A 137 0.79 8.03 9.18
CA VAL A 137 2.07 7.92 9.89
C VAL A 137 1.86 7.32 11.29
N PRO A 138 2.59 6.26 11.65
CA PRO A 138 2.47 5.65 12.96
C PRO A 138 3.00 6.59 14.06
N THR A 139 2.18 6.78 15.10
CA THR A 139 2.53 7.54 16.29
C THR A 139 2.50 6.67 17.54
N ALA A 140 3.19 7.10 18.61
CA ALA A 140 3.14 6.44 19.92
C ALA A 140 1.70 6.28 20.42
N LYS A 141 0.89 7.35 20.30
CA LYS A 141 -0.52 7.34 20.70
C LYS A 141 -1.36 6.32 19.93
N THR A 142 -1.10 6.10 18.63
CA THR A 142 -1.82 5.08 17.85
C THR A 142 -1.41 3.66 18.23
N TYR A 143 -0.15 3.44 18.60
CA TYR A 143 0.31 2.14 19.09
C TYR A 143 -0.27 1.83 20.48
N GLN A 144 -0.25 2.79 21.40
CA GLN A 144 -0.87 2.64 22.72
C GLN A 144 -2.37 2.35 22.62
N ARG A 145 -3.11 3.11 21.79
CA ARG A 145 -4.54 2.84 21.56
C ARG A 145 -4.80 1.44 21.02
N TRP A 146 -3.91 0.92 20.17
CA TRP A 146 -4.04 -0.45 19.69
C TRP A 146 -3.72 -1.50 20.75
N LEU A 147 -2.75 -1.26 21.64
CA LEU A 147 -2.48 -2.19 22.75
C LEU A 147 -3.64 -2.30 23.74
N LEU A 148 -4.45 -1.24 23.86
CA LEU A 148 -5.59 -1.15 24.77
C LEU A 148 -6.94 -1.57 24.15
N SER A 149 -6.97 -1.90 22.84
CA SER A 149 -8.18 -2.31 22.10
C SER A 149 -8.33 -3.82 22.02
#